data_AF-A0A3C0BL42-F1
#
_entry.id   AF-A0A3C0BL42-F1
#
_cell.length_a   1.000
_cell.length_b   1.000
_cell.length_c   1.000
_cell.angle_alpha   90.00
_cell.angle_beta   90.00
_cell.angle_gamma   90.00
#
_symmetry.space_group_name_H-M   'P 1'
#
loop_
_entity.id
_entity.type
_entity.pdbx_description
1 polymer ?
#
loop_
_entity_poly.entity_id
_entity_poly.type
_entity_poly.pdbx_seq_one_letter_code
_entity_poly.pdbx_strand_id
1 'polypeptide(L)'
;MVHAETGCIKRSGQFHVSRTGGKPFIWELSNRVPGEHIMFTSVFSHKHAGRAVSAFMVLLGAAFVFGTLSCKQPTETETETTVIVVEPVTSSDSFIGTWTSTDSYAITSSSVTYYDGGYGYDWIGTPVGKYETSSSSGYIYVEYTSVGSGMDSSLVGTYIAVSYKNLSASSTVQMATAYKSDGAGSESTLSAAVTEFTIDNGYYSYYGSYSYSE
;
A
#
# COMPACT_ATOMS: atom_id res chain seq x y z
N MET A 1 -0.67 -49.58 25.89
CA MET A 1 -0.50 -48.11 25.86
C MET A 1 -1.34 -47.62 24.70
N VAL A 2 -2.49 -47.01 25.02
CA VAL A 2 -3.49 -46.56 24.06
C VAL A 2 -3.05 -45.17 23.58
N HIS A 3 -3.01 -44.95 22.27
CA HIS A 3 -3.11 -43.60 21.71
C HIS A 3 -4.23 -43.61 20.68
N ALA A 4 -5.26 -42.86 21.02
CA ALA A 4 -6.45 -42.61 20.24
C ALA A 4 -6.21 -41.45 19.26
N GLU A 5 -7.02 -41.49 18.20
CA GLU A 5 -7.07 -40.62 17.03
C GLU A 5 -7.48 -39.17 17.33
N THR A 6 -7.12 -38.25 16.42
CA THR A 6 -8.01 -37.23 15.82
C THR A 6 -7.15 -36.42 14.83
N GLY A 7 -7.39 -36.36 13.51
CA GLY A 7 -8.64 -36.43 12.77
C GLY A 7 -9.18 -35.02 12.52
N CYS A 8 -8.48 -34.20 11.73
CA CYS A 8 -8.95 -32.84 11.41
C CYS A 8 -9.97 -32.91 10.27
N ILE A 9 -11.22 -32.59 10.62
CA ILE A 9 -12.41 -32.71 9.77
C ILE A 9 -12.41 -31.56 8.74
N LYS A 10 -12.30 -31.91 7.46
CA LYS A 10 -12.66 -31.04 6.33
C LYS A 10 -14.17 -30.86 6.31
N ARG A 11 -14.69 -29.67 6.67
CA ARG A 11 -16.08 -29.30 6.38
C ARG A 11 -16.11 -28.38 5.17
N SER A 12 -16.57 -28.96 4.06
CA SER A 12 -17.05 -28.27 2.87
C SER A 12 -18.36 -27.54 3.20
N GLY A 13 -18.35 -26.21 3.15
CA GLY A 13 -19.57 -25.41 3.09
C GLY A 13 -19.97 -25.22 1.63
N GLN A 14 -21.02 -25.91 1.17
CA GLN A 14 -21.70 -25.59 -0.08
C GLN A 14 -22.47 -24.28 0.09
N PHE A 15 -22.17 -23.28 -0.75
CA PHE A 15 -23.00 -22.09 -0.90
C PHE A 15 -24.16 -22.40 -1.84
N HIS A 16 -25.38 -22.33 -1.31
CA HIS A 16 -26.61 -22.31 -2.11
C HIS A 16 -27.12 -20.86 -2.13
N VAL A 17 -27.01 -20.22 -3.30
CA VAL A 17 -27.60 -18.90 -3.54
C VAL A 17 -29.00 -19.12 -4.09
N SER A 18 -30.03 -18.72 -3.35
CA SER A 18 -31.39 -18.60 -3.88
C SER A 18 -31.81 -17.14 -3.83
N ARG A 19 -32.24 -16.62 -4.98
CA ARG A 19 -32.60 -15.23 -5.21
C ARG A 19 -34.12 -15.13 -5.05
N THR A 20 -34.59 -14.50 -3.98
CA THR A 20 -35.95 -13.93 -3.92
C THR A 20 -35.88 -12.51 -3.34
N GLY A 21 -36.69 -11.63 -3.91
CA GLY A 21 -36.45 -10.19 -3.97
C GLY A 21 -36.54 -9.40 -2.66
N GLY A 22 -35.91 -8.22 -2.71
CA GLY A 22 -36.37 -6.98 -2.09
C GLY A 22 -36.56 -6.95 -0.58
N LYS A 23 -35.46 -6.74 0.17
CA LYS A 23 -35.33 -5.89 1.39
C LYS A 23 -33.91 -6.03 1.97
N PRO A 24 -33.36 -5.00 2.66
CA PRO A 24 -31.99 -5.01 3.16
C PRO A 24 -31.78 -6.00 4.31
N PHE A 25 -30.64 -6.70 4.26
CA PHE A 25 -30.17 -7.65 5.27
C PHE A 25 -29.66 -6.90 6.51
N ILE A 26 -30.29 -7.14 7.67
CA ILE A 26 -29.74 -6.83 8.99
C ILE A 26 -29.19 -8.13 9.56
N TRP A 27 -27.90 -8.15 9.89
CA TRP A 27 -27.29 -9.26 10.61
C TRP A 27 -27.61 -9.12 12.09
N GLU A 28 -28.49 -10.00 12.59
CA GLU A 28 -28.75 -10.18 14.01
C GLU A 28 -27.86 -11.32 14.53
N LEU A 29 -26.80 -10.99 15.28
CA LEU A 29 -26.01 -11.97 16.00
C LEU A 29 -26.74 -12.35 17.29
N SER A 30 -27.63 -13.34 17.21
CA SER A 30 -28.18 -14.01 18.39
C SER A 30 -27.21 -15.10 18.85
N ASN A 31 -26.34 -14.79 19.81
CA ASN A 31 -25.80 -15.80 20.72
C ASN A 31 -26.47 -15.67 22.09
N ARG A 32 -27.31 -16.66 22.37
CA ARG A 32 -28.11 -16.87 23.56
C ARG A 32 -27.24 -17.56 24.62
N VAL A 33 -27.00 -16.92 25.76
CA VAL A 33 -26.57 -17.59 27.00
C VAL A 33 -27.53 -17.15 28.13
N PRO A 34 -28.10 -18.09 28.90
CA PRO A 34 -29.18 -17.81 29.84
C PRO A 34 -28.66 -17.38 31.21
N GLY A 35 -29.41 -16.44 31.81
CA GLY A 35 -29.63 -16.37 33.24
C GLY A 35 -28.49 -15.84 34.10
N GLU A 36 -28.56 -14.56 34.45
CA GLU A 36 -28.55 -14.15 35.86
C GLU A 36 -29.12 -12.73 35.98
N HIS A 37 -30.20 -12.61 36.76
CA HIS A 37 -30.79 -11.35 37.15
C HIS A 37 -29.89 -10.66 38.17
N ILE A 38 -29.42 -9.43 37.90
CA ILE A 38 -29.11 -8.50 38.98
C ILE A 38 -29.77 -7.15 38.67
N MET A 39 -30.68 -6.80 39.56
CA MET A 39 -31.52 -5.61 39.54
C MET A 39 -30.70 -4.33 39.66
N PHE A 40 -31.14 -3.33 38.89
CA PHE A 40 -30.84 -1.93 39.15
C PHE A 40 -31.39 -1.52 40.52
N THR A 41 -30.53 -0.99 41.38
CA THR A 41 -30.93 -0.06 42.43
C THR A 41 -30.08 1.19 42.33
N SER A 42 -30.74 2.26 41.91
CA SER A 42 -30.26 3.64 42.02
C SER A 42 -30.51 4.14 43.44
N VAL A 43 -29.53 4.83 44.03
CA VAL A 43 -29.79 5.81 45.07
C VAL A 43 -28.95 7.05 44.76
N PHE A 44 -29.68 8.16 44.60
CA PHE A 44 -29.18 9.51 44.42
C PHE A 44 -28.60 10.09 45.72
N SER A 45 -27.75 11.11 45.55
CA SER A 45 -27.64 12.31 46.38
C SER A 45 -26.71 12.25 47.61
N HIS A 46 -25.63 13.05 47.60
CA HIS A 46 -25.68 14.40 48.19
C HIS A 46 -24.44 15.23 47.83
N LYS A 47 -24.67 16.55 47.87
CA LYS A 47 -23.79 17.65 47.48
C LYS A 47 -22.67 17.87 48.50
N HIS A 48 -21.64 18.61 48.06
CA HIS A 48 -20.76 19.59 48.76
C HIS A 48 -19.34 19.46 48.20
N ALA A 49 -18.89 20.32 47.28
CA ALA A 49 -18.39 21.69 47.52
C ALA A 49 -17.38 21.76 48.68
N GLY A 50 -16.10 21.95 48.36
CA GLY A 50 -15.11 22.28 49.38
C GLY A 50 -13.67 22.07 48.94
N ARG A 51 -12.93 23.16 48.78
CA ARG A 51 -11.52 23.23 48.42
C ARG A 51 -10.62 22.74 49.56
N ALA A 52 -9.41 22.36 49.15
CA ALA A 52 -8.12 22.63 49.80
C ALA A 52 -7.58 21.66 50.89
N VAL A 53 -6.38 21.15 50.55
CA VAL A 53 -5.19 20.98 51.39
C VAL A 53 -5.24 19.90 52.48
N SER A 54 -4.40 18.88 52.33
CA SER A 54 -3.33 18.63 53.31
C SER A 54 -2.41 17.52 52.81
N ALA A 55 -1.14 17.86 52.59
CA ALA A 55 -0.05 16.91 52.46
C ALA A 55 0.33 16.43 53.86
N PHE A 56 0.33 15.12 54.09
CA PHE A 56 1.09 14.50 55.16
C PHE A 56 1.65 13.16 54.67
N MET A 57 2.98 13.09 54.65
CA MET A 57 3.78 11.87 54.49
C MET A 57 3.39 10.83 55.55
N VAL A 58 3.49 9.53 55.22
CA VAL A 58 4.31 8.53 55.94
C VAL A 58 4.50 7.30 55.04
N LEU A 59 5.77 6.94 54.82
CA LEU A 59 6.30 5.71 54.25
C LEU A 59 6.19 4.53 55.25
N LEU A 60 5.67 3.38 54.81
CA LEU A 60 6.00 1.98 55.19
C LEU A 60 4.89 1.10 54.59
N GLY A 61 5.09 0.11 53.72
CA GLY A 61 6.14 -0.90 53.70
C GLY A 61 5.50 -2.26 53.98
N ALA A 62 5.01 -2.95 52.94
CA ALA A 62 4.82 -4.40 52.93
C ALA A 62 4.55 -4.88 51.49
N ALA A 63 5.46 -5.69 50.99
CA ALA A 63 5.37 -6.36 49.71
C ALA A 63 4.12 -7.24 49.62
N PHE A 64 3.38 -7.12 48.53
CA PHE A 64 2.56 -8.21 48.03
C PHE A 64 2.92 -8.42 46.56
N VAL A 65 3.82 -9.37 46.34
CA VAL A 65 4.16 -9.90 45.03
C VAL A 65 2.98 -10.79 44.61
N PHE A 66 1.96 -10.19 44.00
CA PHE A 66 1.06 -10.96 43.14
C PHE A 66 1.68 -11.00 41.76
N GLY A 67 2.26 -12.17 41.44
CA GLY A 67 2.62 -12.51 40.07
C GLY A 67 1.37 -12.51 39.22
N THR A 68 1.08 -11.37 38.59
CA THR A 68 0.21 -11.37 37.43
C THR A 68 1.01 -12.08 36.34
N LEU A 69 0.56 -13.28 35.99
CA LEU A 69 0.78 -13.82 34.66
C LEU A 69 0.22 -12.76 33.71
N SER A 70 1.06 -11.82 33.32
CA SER A 70 0.81 -10.97 32.17
C SER A 70 0.79 -11.97 31.02
N CYS A 71 -0.42 -12.41 30.67
CA CYS A 71 -0.70 -12.82 29.31
C CYS A 71 -0.25 -11.62 28.48
N LYS A 72 1.01 -11.63 28.05
CA LYS A 72 1.43 -10.93 26.84
C LYS A 72 0.54 -11.55 25.78
N GLN A 73 -0.61 -10.92 25.58
CA GLN A 73 -1.34 -11.05 24.34
C GLN A 73 -0.28 -10.80 23.27
N PRO A 74 0.00 -11.77 22.38
CA PRO A 74 0.88 -11.50 21.27
C PRO A 74 0.29 -10.27 20.60
N THR A 75 1.04 -9.17 20.65
CA THR A 75 0.82 -8.05 19.76
C THR A 75 1.08 -8.65 18.38
N GLU A 76 0.02 -9.18 17.77
CA GLU A 76 -0.02 -9.33 16.34
C GLU A 76 0.14 -7.91 15.83
N THR A 77 1.38 -7.57 15.48
CA THR A 77 1.66 -6.48 14.58
C THR A 77 0.91 -6.84 13.31
N GLU A 78 -0.33 -6.36 13.21
CA GLU A 78 -1.03 -6.30 11.94
C GLU A 78 -0.16 -5.41 11.07
N THR A 79 0.68 -6.04 10.25
CA THR A 79 1.30 -5.39 9.11
C THR A 79 0.15 -5.01 8.20
N GLU A 80 -0.36 -3.80 8.39
CA GLU A 80 -1.31 -3.16 7.50
C GLU A 80 -0.68 -3.15 6.11
N THR A 81 -1.03 -4.15 5.31
CA THR A 81 -0.55 -4.27 3.94
C THR A 81 -1.39 -3.30 3.13
N THR A 82 -0.90 -2.07 2.99
CA THR A 82 -1.51 -1.06 2.13
C THR A 82 -1.49 -1.58 0.70
N VAL A 83 -2.62 -2.05 0.19
CA VAL A 83 -2.73 -2.49 -1.21
C VAL A 83 -2.81 -1.23 -2.07
N ILE A 84 -1.70 -0.87 -2.70
CA ILE A 84 -1.68 0.22 -3.69
C ILE A 84 -2.31 -0.33 -4.97
N VAL A 85 -3.50 0.18 -5.31
CA VAL A 85 -4.17 -0.09 -6.59
C VAL A 85 -3.72 0.96 -7.59
N VAL A 86 -3.18 0.51 -8.73
CA VAL A 86 -2.83 1.39 -9.85
C VAL A 86 -4.03 1.58 -10.78
N GLU A 87 -4.15 2.78 -11.34
CA GLU A 87 -5.18 3.12 -12.32
C GLU A 87 -4.71 2.81 -13.75
N PRO A 88 -5.62 2.56 -14.71
CA PRO A 88 -5.22 2.40 -16.11
C PRO A 88 -4.69 3.73 -16.67
N VAL A 89 -3.70 3.62 -17.56
CA VAL A 89 -3.23 4.77 -18.37
C VAL A 89 -4.19 5.01 -19.53
N THR A 90 -4.57 6.26 -19.75
CA THR A 90 -5.51 6.69 -20.79
C THR A 90 -4.89 7.75 -21.69
N SER A 91 -5.39 7.90 -22.92
CA SER A 91 -4.91 8.93 -23.84
C SER A 91 -5.23 10.37 -23.40
N SER A 92 -6.07 10.53 -22.37
CA SER A 92 -6.37 11.83 -21.75
C SER A 92 -5.44 12.19 -20.59
N ASP A 93 -4.52 11.31 -20.19
CA ASP A 93 -3.59 11.60 -19.11
C ASP A 93 -2.61 12.69 -19.52
N SER A 94 -2.36 13.63 -18.61
CA SER A 94 -1.57 14.84 -18.90
C SER A 94 -0.10 14.58 -19.21
N PHE A 95 0.43 13.41 -18.83
CA PHE A 95 1.81 12.99 -19.13
C PHE A 95 1.93 12.31 -20.50
N ILE A 96 0.83 12.05 -21.22
CA ILE A 96 0.85 11.51 -22.58
C ILE A 96 1.49 12.54 -23.52
N GLY A 97 2.43 12.07 -24.33
CA GLY A 97 3.16 12.91 -25.27
C GLY A 97 4.62 12.49 -25.45
N THR A 98 5.34 13.28 -26.24
CA THR A 98 6.79 13.15 -26.40
C THR A 98 7.48 14.24 -25.60
N TRP A 99 8.41 13.84 -24.74
CA TRP A 99 9.14 14.68 -23.80
C TRP A 99 10.63 14.55 -24.08
N THR A 100 11.26 15.64 -24.52
CA THR A 100 12.63 15.60 -25.05
C THR A 100 13.57 16.48 -24.22
N SER A 101 14.80 15.98 -24.06
CA SER A 101 15.97 16.64 -23.49
C SER A 101 17.21 16.17 -24.27
N THR A 102 18.31 15.83 -23.59
CA THR A 102 19.43 15.06 -24.20
C THR A 102 19.05 13.61 -24.53
N ASP A 103 18.07 13.10 -23.80
CA ASP A 103 17.35 11.83 -23.90
C ASP A 103 15.85 12.14 -24.14
N SER A 104 14.99 11.14 -24.28
CA SER A 104 13.55 11.37 -24.43
C SER A 104 12.65 10.26 -23.92
N TYR A 105 11.42 10.64 -23.54
CA TYR A 105 10.30 9.73 -23.30
C TYR A 105 9.20 9.99 -24.33
N ALA A 106 8.75 8.95 -25.03
CA ALA A 106 7.53 8.99 -25.83
C ALA A 106 6.48 8.09 -25.16
N ILE A 107 5.42 8.71 -24.63
CA ILE A 107 4.42 8.06 -23.78
C ILE A 107 3.05 8.13 -24.46
N THR A 108 2.45 6.97 -24.67
CA THR A 108 1.07 6.80 -25.14
C THR A 108 0.32 5.87 -24.17
N SER A 109 -0.98 5.66 -24.38
CA SER A 109 -1.76 4.73 -23.57
C SER A 109 -1.41 3.26 -23.80
N SER A 110 -0.57 2.93 -24.78
CA SER A 110 -0.20 1.55 -25.13
C SER A 110 1.30 1.30 -25.20
N SER A 111 2.12 2.35 -25.15
CA SER A 111 3.58 2.24 -25.26
C SER A 111 4.26 3.37 -24.50
N VAL A 112 5.35 3.02 -23.82
CA VAL A 112 6.35 3.96 -23.31
C VAL A 112 7.68 3.61 -23.95
N THR A 113 8.31 4.58 -24.60
CA THR A 113 9.64 4.46 -25.18
C THR A 113 10.57 5.44 -24.50
N TYR A 114 11.69 4.95 -23.98
CA TYR A 114 12.79 5.76 -23.51
C TYR A 114 13.96 5.65 -24.48
N TYR A 115 14.47 6.80 -24.93
CA TYR A 115 15.67 6.91 -25.73
C TYR A 115 16.75 7.63 -24.92
N ASP A 116 17.88 6.99 -24.69
CA ASP A 116 18.92 7.44 -23.76
C ASP A 116 19.93 8.43 -24.41
N GLY A 117 19.70 8.85 -25.66
CA GLY A 117 20.68 9.66 -26.39
C GLY A 117 21.71 8.83 -27.15
N GLY A 118 21.51 7.51 -27.27
CA GLY A 118 22.34 6.62 -28.09
C GLY A 118 23.45 5.88 -27.33
N TYR A 119 23.40 5.83 -26.00
CA TYR A 119 24.34 5.03 -25.19
C TYR A 119 23.94 3.54 -25.07
N GLY A 120 22.84 3.13 -25.70
CA GLY A 120 22.39 1.74 -25.74
C GLY A 120 21.52 1.30 -24.56
N TYR A 121 21.16 2.23 -23.65
CA TYR A 121 20.24 1.97 -22.52
C TYR A 121 18.79 2.35 -22.84
N ASP A 122 18.45 2.39 -24.13
CA ASP A 122 17.09 2.61 -24.62
C ASP A 122 16.17 1.45 -24.22
N TRP A 123 14.88 1.71 -24.06
CA TRP A 123 13.92 0.64 -23.81
C TRP A 123 12.52 1.00 -24.28
N ILE A 124 11.71 -0.03 -24.52
CA ILE A 124 10.30 0.07 -24.87
C ILE A 124 9.53 -0.81 -23.90
N GLY A 125 8.36 -0.34 -23.47
CA GLY A 125 7.47 -1.13 -22.64
C GLY A 125 6.00 -0.76 -22.81
N THR A 126 5.15 -1.59 -22.26
CA THR A 126 3.70 -1.37 -22.22
C THR A 126 3.33 -0.76 -20.87
N PRO A 127 2.63 0.38 -20.81
CA PRO A 127 2.13 0.92 -19.56
C PRO A 127 1.06 -0.03 -18.99
N VAL A 128 1.26 -0.48 -17.75
CA VAL A 128 0.37 -1.43 -17.05
C VAL A 128 -0.40 -0.79 -15.91
N GLY A 129 -0.08 0.46 -15.57
CA GLY A 129 -0.86 1.28 -14.65
C GLY A 129 -0.15 2.57 -14.29
N LYS A 130 -0.86 3.44 -13.58
CA LYS A 130 -0.36 4.69 -13.02
C LYS A 130 -0.76 4.85 -11.56
N TYR A 131 0.00 5.65 -10.84
CA TYR A 131 -0.35 6.11 -9.49
C TYR A 131 -0.07 7.61 -9.38
N GLU A 132 -1.14 8.40 -9.25
CA GLU A 132 -1.04 9.86 -9.14
C GLU A 132 -0.83 10.26 -7.68
N THR A 133 0.24 11.02 -7.41
CA THR A 133 0.52 11.58 -6.08
C THR A 133 0.01 13.02 -5.96
N SER A 134 -0.16 13.70 -7.09
CA SER A 134 -0.79 15.01 -7.22
C SER A 134 -1.22 15.23 -8.67
N SER A 135 -1.89 16.35 -8.97
CA SER A 135 -2.27 16.71 -10.35
C SER A 135 -1.09 16.91 -11.32
N SER A 136 0.14 17.00 -10.82
CA SER A 136 1.34 17.24 -11.63
C SER A 136 2.49 16.26 -11.35
N SER A 137 2.24 15.23 -10.54
CA SER A 137 3.26 14.26 -10.13
C SER A 137 2.69 12.85 -9.91
N GLY A 138 3.48 11.83 -10.19
CA GLY A 138 3.04 10.44 -10.05
C GLY A 138 4.05 9.45 -10.61
N TYR A 139 3.57 8.24 -10.82
CA TYR A 139 4.32 7.11 -11.37
C TYR A 139 3.56 6.48 -12.54
N ILE A 140 4.31 6.04 -13.53
CA ILE A 140 3.83 5.21 -14.64
C ILE A 140 4.55 3.87 -14.50
N TYR A 141 3.80 2.81 -14.30
CA TYR A 141 4.33 1.45 -14.23
C TYR A 141 4.31 0.82 -15.61
N VAL A 142 5.44 0.23 -16.00
CA VAL A 142 5.70 -0.23 -17.36
C VAL A 142 6.24 -1.65 -17.31
N GLU A 143 5.71 -2.52 -18.15
CA GLU A 143 6.30 -3.83 -18.44
C GLU A 143 7.25 -3.71 -19.63
N TYR A 144 8.51 -4.11 -19.49
CA TYR A 144 9.47 -4.09 -20.58
C TYR A 144 9.06 -5.04 -21.71
N THR A 145 9.04 -4.53 -22.95
CA THR A 145 8.79 -5.32 -24.16
C THR A 145 10.04 -5.46 -25.03
N SER A 146 10.94 -4.49 -24.95
CA SER A 146 12.25 -4.51 -25.61
C SER A 146 13.24 -3.65 -24.84
N VAL A 147 14.52 -4.02 -24.89
CA VAL A 147 15.61 -3.26 -24.29
C VAL A 147 16.76 -3.09 -25.29
N GLY A 148 17.54 -2.03 -25.10
CA GLY A 148 18.70 -1.69 -25.91
C GLY A 148 19.89 -2.61 -25.65
N SER A 149 20.93 -2.47 -26.47
CA SER A 149 22.10 -3.35 -26.44
C SER A 149 22.97 -3.23 -25.17
N GLY A 150 22.83 -2.14 -24.42
CA GLY A 150 23.52 -1.90 -23.15
C GLY A 150 22.79 -2.49 -21.93
N MET A 151 21.58 -3.02 -22.11
CA MET A 151 20.76 -3.57 -21.03
C MET A 151 20.70 -5.10 -21.08
N ASP A 152 20.42 -5.71 -19.94
CA ASP A 152 20.20 -7.15 -19.84
C ASP A 152 18.87 -7.53 -20.53
N SER A 153 18.93 -8.43 -21.52
CA SER A 153 17.75 -8.87 -22.26
C SER A 153 16.74 -9.65 -21.41
N SER A 154 17.13 -10.13 -20.23
CA SER A 154 16.24 -10.77 -19.25
C SER A 154 15.24 -9.80 -18.61
N LEU A 155 15.41 -8.48 -18.80
CA LEU A 155 14.45 -7.48 -18.32
C LEU A 155 13.10 -7.55 -19.06
N VAL A 156 13.05 -8.11 -20.28
CA VAL A 156 11.79 -8.24 -21.03
C VAL A 156 10.79 -9.11 -20.26
N GLY A 157 9.57 -8.61 -20.06
CA GLY A 157 8.52 -9.24 -19.24
C GLY A 157 8.60 -8.91 -17.74
N THR A 158 9.54 -8.05 -17.33
CA THR A 158 9.63 -7.51 -15.96
C THR A 158 9.13 -6.06 -15.92
N TYR A 159 8.87 -5.57 -14.71
CA TYR A 159 8.23 -4.28 -14.47
C TYR A 159 9.23 -3.23 -13.98
N ILE A 160 9.04 -1.99 -14.42
CA ILE A 160 9.76 -0.80 -13.98
C ILE A 160 8.77 0.34 -13.73
N ALA A 161 9.24 1.44 -13.15
CA ALA A 161 8.43 2.64 -12.96
C ALA A 161 9.16 3.91 -13.43
N VAL A 162 8.43 4.79 -14.11
CA VAL A 162 8.84 6.15 -14.43
C VAL A 162 8.13 7.09 -13.47
N SER A 163 8.89 7.86 -12.69
CA SER A 163 8.32 8.95 -11.88
C SER A 163 8.30 10.24 -12.70
N TYR A 164 7.19 10.97 -12.62
CA TYR A 164 7.09 12.33 -13.16
C TYR A 164 6.71 13.31 -12.05
N LYS A 165 7.17 14.55 -12.16
CA LYS A 165 6.80 15.66 -11.27
C LYS A 165 6.89 17.01 -11.97
N ASN A 166 6.29 18.03 -11.37
CA ASN A 166 6.27 19.39 -11.91
C ASN A 166 5.73 19.45 -13.35
N LEU A 167 4.82 18.54 -13.70
CA LEU A 167 4.15 18.54 -14.99
C LEU A 167 3.32 19.83 -15.12
N SER A 168 3.75 20.69 -16.04
CA SER A 168 2.95 21.84 -16.47
C SER A 168 2.05 21.41 -17.62
N ALA A 169 0.98 22.17 -17.89
CA ALA A 169 0.06 21.92 -18.98
C ALA A 169 0.77 21.97 -20.35
N SER A 170 1.43 20.87 -20.70
CA SER A 170 2.06 20.58 -21.99
C SER A 170 3.29 21.42 -22.35
N SER A 171 4.08 21.89 -21.37
CA SER A 171 5.32 22.63 -21.68
C SER A 171 6.58 21.94 -21.15
N THR A 172 6.55 21.52 -19.89
CA THR A 172 7.71 20.95 -19.21
C THR A 172 7.28 19.90 -18.19
N VAL A 173 8.18 18.96 -17.94
CA VAL A 173 8.04 17.93 -16.92
C VAL A 173 9.42 17.52 -16.43
N GLN A 174 9.48 17.05 -15.19
CA GLN A 174 10.64 16.34 -14.68
C GLN A 174 10.33 14.86 -14.62
N MET A 175 11.16 14.02 -15.26
CA MET A 175 10.98 12.57 -15.31
C MET A 175 12.24 11.83 -14.90
N ALA A 176 12.04 10.62 -14.37
CA ALA A 176 13.12 9.71 -14.00
C ALA A 176 12.62 8.26 -14.09
N THR A 177 13.39 7.40 -14.77
CA THR A 177 13.24 5.95 -14.65
C THR A 177 13.82 5.51 -13.31
N ALA A 178 13.16 4.58 -12.63
CA ALA A 178 13.59 4.10 -11.31
C ALA A 178 15.04 3.57 -11.37
N TYR A 179 15.91 4.14 -10.54
CA TYR A 179 17.29 3.70 -10.42
C TYR A 179 17.85 4.00 -9.02
N LYS A 180 18.51 3.00 -8.46
CA LYS A 180 19.28 3.09 -7.23
C LYS A 180 20.49 2.18 -7.36
N SER A 181 21.66 2.64 -6.93
CA SER A 181 22.95 1.96 -7.21
C SER A 181 23.04 0.52 -6.70
N ASP A 182 22.34 0.21 -5.61
CA ASP A 182 22.24 -1.10 -4.97
C ASP A 182 20.81 -1.66 -5.02
N GLY A 183 19.93 -1.04 -5.84
CA GLY A 183 18.54 -1.43 -6.01
C GLY A 183 18.33 -2.43 -7.15
N ALA A 184 17.10 -2.94 -7.24
CA ALA A 184 16.68 -3.77 -8.35
C ALA A 184 16.53 -2.92 -9.63
N GLY A 185 16.96 -3.47 -10.77
CA GLY A 185 16.75 -2.83 -12.09
C GLY A 185 15.34 -3.03 -12.64
N SER A 186 14.61 -4.01 -12.12
CA SER A 186 13.21 -4.31 -12.44
C SER A 186 12.62 -5.27 -11.41
N GLU A 187 11.31 -5.48 -11.45
CA GLU A 187 10.59 -6.42 -10.59
C GLU A 187 9.81 -7.46 -11.40
N SER A 188 9.69 -8.67 -10.85
CA SER A 188 9.02 -9.78 -11.54
C SER A 188 7.49 -9.68 -11.55
N THR A 189 6.91 -8.80 -10.72
CA THR A 189 5.46 -8.58 -10.66
C THR A 189 5.15 -7.09 -10.52
N LEU A 190 4.00 -6.67 -11.04
CA LEU A 190 3.53 -5.30 -10.90
C LEU A 190 3.40 -4.89 -9.42
N SER A 191 2.89 -5.77 -8.55
CA SER A 191 2.75 -5.47 -7.13
C SER A 191 4.09 -5.21 -6.44
N ALA A 192 5.14 -5.95 -6.82
CA ALA A 192 6.48 -5.71 -6.31
C ALA A 192 7.04 -4.38 -6.83
N ALA A 193 6.88 -4.08 -8.13
CA ALA A 193 7.31 -2.81 -8.72
C ALA A 193 6.66 -1.60 -8.03
N VAL A 194 5.35 -1.68 -7.74
CA VAL A 194 4.60 -0.63 -7.05
C VAL A 194 5.11 -0.38 -5.63
N THR A 195 5.53 -1.44 -4.95
CA THR A 195 6.06 -1.35 -3.58
C THR A 195 7.51 -0.88 -3.55
N GLU A 196 8.32 -1.36 -4.49
CA GLU A 196 9.77 -1.15 -4.52
C GLU A 196 10.15 0.22 -5.11
N PHE A 197 9.61 0.57 -6.28
CA PHE A 197 10.03 1.76 -7.03
C PHE A 197 9.32 3.02 -6.56
N THR A 198 9.76 3.53 -5.41
CA THR A 198 9.23 4.74 -4.80
C THR A 198 10.33 5.74 -4.48
N ILE A 199 9.95 7.01 -4.31
CA ILE A 199 10.85 8.06 -3.81
C ILE A 199 11.37 7.70 -2.42
N ASP A 200 10.50 7.18 -1.55
CA ASP A 200 10.86 6.82 -0.17
C ASP A 200 11.88 5.68 -0.09
N ASN A 201 11.84 4.74 -1.04
CA ASN A 201 12.83 3.67 -1.15
C ASN A 201 14.15 4.11 -1.84
N GLY A 202 14.21 5.36 -2.31
CA GLY A 202 15.42 6.01 -2.82
C GLY A 202 15.68 5.85 -4.32
N TYR A 203 14.70 5.44 -5.13
CA TYR A 203 14.87 5.15 -6.56
C TYR A 203 14.93 6.37 -7.50
N TYR A 204 14.73 7.59 -6.99
CA TYR A 204 14.60 8.78 -7.83
C TYR A 204 15.49 9.92 -7.34
N SER A 205 16.79 9.66 -7.27
CA SER A 205 17.79 10.63 -6.81
C SER A 205 18.07 11.75 -7.83
N TYR A 206 17.84 11.50 -9.12
CA TYR A 206 18.02 12.47 -10.19
C TYR A 206 16.80 12.48 -11.13
N TYR A 207 16.40 13.67 -11.56
CA TYR A 207 15.33 13.87 -12.54
C TYR A 207 15.88 14.68 -13.72
N GLY A 208 15.64 14.19 -14.93
CA GLY A 208 15.83 14.97 -16.14
C GLY A 208 14.75 16.04 -16.25
N SER A 209 15.07 17.15 -16.91
CA SER A 209 14.09 18.19 -17.27
C SER A 209 13.81 18.09 -18.76
N TYR A 210 12.54 17.87 -19.09
CA TYR A 210 12.09 17.60 -20.45
C TYR A 210 11.09 18.65 -20.88
N SER A 211 11.12 18.96 -22.17
CA SER A 211 10.15 19.84 -22.83
C SER A 211 9.24 19.02 -23.71
N TYR A 212 7.99 19.43 -23.82
CA TYR A 212 7.04 18.80 -24.74
C TYR A 212 7.51 18.99 -26.20
N SER A 213 7.41 17.94 -27.00
CA SER A 213 7.64 17.96 -28.45
C SER A 213 6.37 17.51 -29.16
N GLU A 214 5.93 18.30 -30.14
CA GLU A 214 4.90 17.91 -31.11
C GLU A 214 5.39 16.83 -32.08
#